data_AF-A0A1F8M1X3-F1
#
_entry.id   AF-A0A1F8M1X3-F1
#
_cell.length_a   1.000
_cell.length_b   1.000
_cell.length_c   1.000
_cell.angle_alpha   90.00
_cell.angle_beta   90.00
_cell.angle_gamma   90.00
#
_symmetry.space_group_name_H-M   'P 1'
#
loop_
_entity.id
_entity.type
_entity.pdbx_description
1 polymer ?
#
loop_
_entity_poly.entity_id
_entity_poly.type
_entity_poly.pdbx_seq_one_letter_code
_entity_poly.pdbx_strand_id
1 'polypeptide(L)'
;QAAGVSKGAFYHHFPTKQAVFMALLNSYLNGIETGFNTMRLETQDVPQAIIQMAELVGSLFQTADIHLPIFLEFWTQANHDPQIWEAAIAPYRRYQSYFARMIQEGIAQGSLNPVDAELAARVLVSLALGMLMQSLFDPQITNWQSEARESMGLLMNGIARREL
;
A
#
# COMPACT_ATOMS: atom_id res chain seq x y z
N GLN A 1 -9.94 17.16 22.20
CA GLN A 1 -11.41 17.19 22.40
C GLN A 1 -12.19 16.61 21.21
N ALA A 2 -11.56 16.13 20.13
CA ALA A 2 -12.26 15.64 18.93
C ALA A 2 -13.06 14.32 19.10
N ALA A 3 -12.79 13.50 20.13
CA ALA A 3 -13.43 12.19 20.29
C ALA A 3 -14.51 12.11 21.40
N GLY A 4 -14.81 13.20 22.11
CA GLY A 4 -15.82 13.20 23.19
C GLY A 4 -15.52 12.33 24.43
N VAL A 5 -14.38 11.64 24.47
CA VAL A 5 -13.95 10.79 25.60
C VAL A 5 -12.96 11.51 26.53
N SER A 6 -13.06 11.22 27.84
CA SER A 6 -12.11 11.67 28.85
C SER A 6 -10.73 11.04 28.62
N LYS A 7 -9.65 11.72 29.03
CA LYS A 7 -8.27 11.15 28.97
C LYS A 7 -8.20 9.76 29.62
N GLY A 8 -8.95 9.51 30.71
CA GLY A 8 -8.98 8.22 31.40
C GLY A 8 -9.60 7.08 30.59
N ALA A 9 -10.68 7.34 29.84
CA ALA A 9 -11.31 6.32 28.98
C ALA A 9 -10.45 5.99 27.74
N PHE A 10 -9.73 6.98 27.21
CA PHE A 10 -8.82 6.81 26.07
C PHE A 10 -7.60 5.92 26.40
N TYR A 11 -6.95 6.16 27.55
CA TYR A 11 -5.79 5.35 27.97
C TYR A 11 -6.18 3.95 28.51
N HIS A 12 -7.46 3.70 28.78
CA HIS A 12 -7.97 2.36 29.11
C HIS A 12 -8.04 1.44 27.89
N HIS A 13 -8.24 1.98 26.67
CA HIS A 13 -8.25 1.19 25.43
C HIS A 13 -6.91 1.21 24.71
N PHE A 14 -6.13 2.28 24.87
CA PHE A 14 -4.79 2.40 24.29
C PHE A 14 -3.80 2.83 25.36
N PRO A 15 -3.04 1.88 25.96
CA PRO A 15 -2.16 2.17 27.08
C PRO A 15 -1.03 3.15 26.71
N THR A 16 -0.72 3.30 25.41
CA THR A 16 0.34 4.18 24.92
C THR A 16 -0.06 4.88 23.62
N LYS A 17 0.60 5.99 23.28
CA LYS A 17 0.42 6.68 21.98
C LYS A 17 0.72 5.75 20.80
N GLN A 18 1.68 4.84 20.99
CA GLN A 18 2.05 3.79 20.04
C GLN A 18 0.89 2.82 19.78
N ALA A 19 0.13 2.45 20.81
CA ALA A 19 -1.03 1.56 20.65
C ALA A 19 -2.13 2.22 19.80
N VAL A 20 -2.40 3.52 20.03
CA VAL A 20 -3.33 4.30 19.19
C VAL A 20 -2.84 4.34 17.75
N PHE A 21 -1.54 4.62 17.57
CA PHE A 21 -0.91 4.70 16.28
C PHE A 21 -1.07 3.40 15.48
N MET A 22 -0.74 2.25 16.09
CA MET A 22 -0.85 0.95 15.45
C MET A 22 -2.30 0.61 15.08
N ALA A 23 -3.26 0.97 15.91
CA ALA A 23 -4.68 0.76 15.61
C ALA A 23 -5.14 1.59 14.40
N LEU A 24 -4.72 2.86 14.31
CA LEU A 24 -5.01 3.71 13.17
C LEU A 24 -4.36 3.18 11.88
N LEU A 25 -3.08 2.78 11.95
CA LEU A 25 -2.37 2.18 10.82
C LEU A 25 -3.07 0.90 10.34
N ASN A 26 -3.39 -0.02 11.25
CA ASN A 26 -4.10 -1.25 10.90
C ASN A 26 -5.47 -0.98 10.29
N SER A 27 -6.24 -0.03 10.84
CA SER A 27 -7.54 0.36 10.29
C SER A 27 -7.39 0.90 8.86
N TYR A 28 -6.40 1.75 8.62
CA TYR A 28 -6.15 2.33 7.30
C TYR A 28 -5.75 1.26 6.28
N LEU A 29 -4.81 0.39 6.62
CA LEU A 29 -4.36 -0.69 5.74
C LEU A 29 -5.47 -1.71 5.46
N ASN A 30 -6.31 -2.02 6.44
CA ASN A 30 -7.48 -2.88 6.23
C ASN A 30 -8.51 -2.24 5.29
N GLY A 31 -8.65 -0.91 5.32
CA GLY A 31 -9.49 -0.17 4.36
C GLY A 31 -9.00 -0.32 2.92
N ILE A 32 -7.70 -0.16 2.70
CA ILE A 32 -7.07 -0.37 1.39
C ILE A 32 -7.26 -1.83 0.94
N GLU A 33 -6.99 -2.79 1.81
CA GLU A 33 -7.13 -4.23 1.50
C GLU A 33 -8.57 -4.60 1.15
N THR A 34 -9.56 -3.99 1.83
CA THR A 34 -10.98 -4.15 1.48
C THR A 34 -11.27 -3.63 0.08
N GLY A 35 -10.77 -2.43 -0.26
CA GLY A 35 -10.91 -1.87 -1.60
C GLY A 35 -10.27 -2.73 -2.69
N PHE A 36 -9.09 -3.29 -2.42
CA PHE A 36 -8.41 -4.20 -3.34
C PHE A 36 -9.18 -5.51 -3.56
N ASN A 37 -9.73 -6.08 -2.49
CA ASN A 37 -10.53 -7.30 -2.61
C ASN A 37 -11.81 -7.06 -3.41
N THR A 38 -12.49 -5.93 -3.23
CA THR A 38 -13.65 -5.55 -4.05
C THR A 38 -13.27 -5.43 -5.52
N MET A 39 -12.17 -4.72 -5.85
CA MET A 39 -11.69 -4.60 -7.22
C MET A 39 -11.38 -5.95 -7.87
N ARG A 40 -10.82 -6.91 -7.11
CA ARG A 40 -10.56 -8.26 -7.61
C ARG A 40 -11.83 -9.04 -7.96
N LEU A 41 -12.94 -8.78 -7.27
CA LEU A 41 -14.21 -9.42 -7.61
C LEU A 41 -14.76 -8.88 -8.94
N GLU A 42 -14.44 -7.64 -9.30
CA GLU A 42 -14.93 -6.96 -10.50
C GLU A 42 -14.00 -7.14 -11.71
N THR A 43 -12.69 -7.29 -11.49
CA THR A 43 -11.68 -7.41 -12.55
C THR A 43 -10.98 -8.77 -12.49
N GLN A 44 -11.30 -9.64 -13.45
CA GLN A 44 -10.68 -10.97 -13.56
C GLN A 44 -9.26 -10.94 -14.14
N ASP A 45 -8.92 -9.92 -14.93
CA ASP A 45 -7.58 -9.75 -15.48
C ASP A 45 -6.62 -9.17 -14.45
N VAL A 46 -5.65 -9.99 -14.02
CA VAL A 46 -4.68 -9.62 -12.97
C VAL A 46 -3.86 -8.36 -13.32
N PRO A 47 -3.26 -8.22 -14.52
CA PRO A 47 -2.58 -6.98 -14.91
C PRO A 47 -3.47 -5.73 -14.77
N GLN A 48 -4.70 -5.76 -15.29
CA GLN A 48 -5.62 -4.64 -15.16
C GLN A 48 -6.04 -4.37 -13.72
N ALA A 49 -6.22 -5.42 -12.91
CA ALA A 49 -6.55 -5.26 -11.49
C ALA A 49 -5.42 -4.52 -10.74
N ILE A 50 -4.15 -4.89 -10.98
CA ILE A 50 -2.98 -4.24 -10.39
C ILE A 50 -2.89 -2.76 -10.81
N ILE A 51 -3.16 -2.44 -12.08
CA ILE A 51 -3.16 -1.06 -12.59
C ILE A 51 -4.27 -0.22 -11.93
N GLN A 52 -5.47 -0.77 -11.79
CA GLN A 52 -6.58 -0.08 -11.12
C GLN A 52 -6.31 0.14 -9.62
N MET A 53 -5.68 -0.83 -8.95
CA MET A 53 -5.23 -0.67 -7.56
C MET A 53 -4.21 0.47 -7.42
N ALA A 54 -3.25 0.57 -8.35
CA ALA A 54 -2.28 1.66 -8.37
C ALA A 54 -2.95 3.03 -8.58
N GLU A 55 -3.93 3.11 -9.49
CA GLU A 55 -4.70 4.32 -9.72
C GLU A 55 -5.45 4.77 -8.44
N LEU A 56 -6.15 3.84 -7.77
CA LEU A 56 -6.81 4.13 -6.50
C LEU A 56 -5.81 4.67 -5.48
N VAL A 57 -4.68 3.99 -5.30
CA VAL A 57 -3.64 4.44 -4.36
C VAL A 57 -3.10 5.82 -4.73
N GLY A 58 -2.86 6.10 -6.01
CA GLY A 58 -2.43 7.40 -6.50
C GLY A 58 -3.43 8.52 -6.22
N SER A 59 -4.74 8.24 -6.34
CA SER A 59 -5.77 9.20 -5.95
C SER A 59 -5.73 9.56 -4.47
N LEU A 60 -5.36 8.61 -3.61
CA LEU A 60 -5.20 8.87 -2.18
C LEU A 60 -3.98 9.77 -1.93
N PHE A 61 -2.92 9.67 -2.73
CA PHE A 61 -1.77 10.58 -2.59
C PHE A 61 -2.15 12.02 -2.89
N GLN A 62 -3.07 12.23 -3.85
CA GLN A 62 -3.52 13.55 -4.27
C GLN A 62 -4.38 14.26 -3.22
N THR A 63 -5.17 13.51 -2.43
CA THR A 63 -6.16 14.10 -1.53
C THR A 63 -5.57 14.73 -0.28
N ALA A 64 -4.26 14.59 -0.02
CA ALA A 64 -3.52 15.16 1.13
C ALA A 64 -4.06 14.82 2.54
N ASP A 65 -5.22 14.16 2.63
CA ASP A 65 -5.88 13.67 3.84
C ASP A 65 -5.34 12.31 4.30
N ILE A 66 -4.48 11.68 3.50
CA ILE A 66 -3.58 10.70 4.09
C ILE A 66 -2.74 11.50 5.07
N HIS A 67 -2.86 11.18 6.34
CA HIS A 67 -1.96 11.64 7.38
C HIS A 67 -0.54 11.07 7.12
N LEU A 68 0.11 11.41 6.01
CA LEU A 68 1.43 10.95 5.63
C LEU A 68 2.52 11.31 6.67
N PRO A 69 2.40 12.42 7.44
CA PRO A 69 3.24 12.63 8.61
C PRO A 69 3.16 11.51 9.65
N ILE A 70 2.02 10.81 9.77
CA ILE A 70 1.85 9.63 10.65
C ILE A 70 2.76 8.50 10.14
N PHE A 71 2.87 8.27 8.84
CA PHE A 71 3.84 7.29 8.31
C PHE A 71 5.28 7.68 8.60
N LEU A 72 5.69 8.94 8.42
CA LEU A 72 7.07 9.36 8.71
C LEU A 72 7.42 9.27 10.20
N GLU A 73 6.50 9.69 11.07
CA GLU A 73 6.63 9.55 12.52
C GLU A 73 6.75 8.07 12.92
N PHE A 74 5.99 7.20 12.27
CA PHE A 74 6.10 5.76 12.49
C PHE A 74 7.45 5.18 12.18
N TRP A 75 7.97 5.50 10.98
CA TRP A 75 9.26 5.01 10.53
C TRP A 75 10.36 5.52 11.45
N THR A 76 10.24 6.76 11.92
CA THR A 76 11.15 7.34 12.91
C THR A 76 11.11 6.56 14.23
N GLN A 77 9.93 6.23 14.75
CA GLN A 77 9.80 5.46 15.99
C GLN A 77 10.29 4.01 15.83
N ALA A 78 9.91 3.35 14.73
CA ALA A 78 10.32 1.98 14.42
C ALA A 78 11.84 1.84 14.26
N ASN A 79 12.52 2.88 13.76
CA ASN A 79 13.98 2.89 13.66
C ASN A 79 14.69 2.95 15.03
N HIS A 80 14.02 3.43 16.08
CA HIS A 80 14.58 3.57 17.42
C HIS A 80 14.15 2.45 18.39
N ASP A 81 13.08 1.72 18.08
CA ASP A 81 12.52 0.67 18.94
C ASP A 81 12.29 -0.64 18.16
N PRO A 82 13.08 -1.70 18.43
CA PRO A 82 12.94 -2.99 17.76
C PRO A 82 11.57 -3.67 17.92
N GLN A 83 10.85 -3.43 19.02
CA GLN A 83 9.51 -4.00 19.20
C GLN A 83 8.48 -3.29 18.30
N ILE A 84 8.65 -1.98 18.12
CA ILE A 84 7.84 -1.20 17.17
C ILE A 84 8.17 -1.63 15.75
N TRP A 85 9.44 -1.92 15.45
CA TRP A 85 9.87 -2.44 14.15
C TRP A 85 9.19 -3.76 13.76
N GLU A 86 9.09 -4.73 14.68
CA GLU A 86 8.41 -6.00 14.39
C GLU A 86 6.93 -5.81 14.06
N ALA A 87 6.24 -4.93 14.78
CA ALA A 87 4.86 -4.57 14.48
C ALA A 87 4.73 -3.78 13.16
N ALA A 88 5.72 -2.94 12.84
CA ALA A 88 5.77 -2.12 11.64
C ALA A 88 6.00 -2.91 10.35
N ILE A 89 6.81 -3.96 10.42
CA ILE A 89 7.18 -4.74 9.23
C ILE A 89 6.11 -5.77 8.85
N ALA A 90 5.24 -6.16 9.79
CA ALA A 90 4.20 -7.17 9.53
C ALA A 90 3.22 -6.74 8.43
N PRO A 91 2.66 -5.51 8.42
CA PRO A 91 1.84 -5.06 7.30
C PRO A 91 2.60 -5.01 5.98
N TYR A 92 3.85 -4.54 5.98
CA TYR A 92 4.69 -4.50 4.77
C TYR A 92 4.88 -5.89 4.15
N ARG A 93 5.19 -6.91 4.98
CA ARG A 93 5.29 -8.31 4.55
C ARG A 93 3.95 -8.83 4.04
N ARG A 94 2.83 -8.47 4.68
CA ARG A 94 1.48 -8.87 4.26
C ARG A 94 1.16 -8.38 2.85
N TYR A 95 1.51 -7.14 2.52
CA TYR A 95 1.33 -6.59 1.16
C TYR A 95 2.20 -7.32 0.13
N GLN A 96 3.47 -7.61 0.44
CA GLN A 96 4.32 -8.39 -0.45
C GLN A 96 3.73 -9.77 -0.74
N SER A 97 3.30 -10.49 0.31
CA SER A 97 2.67 -11.81 0.14
C SER A 97 1.30 -11.74 -0.55
N TYR A 98 0.57 -10.63 -0.45
CA TYR A 98 -0.68 -10.41 -1.18
C TYR A 98 -0.41 -10.28 -2.69
N PHE A 99 0.50 -9.39 -3.08
CA PHE A 99 0.84 -9.20 -4.50
C PHE A 99 1.58 -10.40 -5.09
N ALA A 100 2.40 -11.11 -4.31
CA ALA A 100 3.05 -12.34 -4.78
C ALA A 100 2.01 -13.42 -5.16
N ARG A 101 0.98 -13.60 -4.34
CA ARG A 101 -0.14 -14.52 -4.65
C ARG A 101 -0.89 -14.08 -5.90
N MET A 102 -1.18 -12.80 -6.03
CA MET A 102 -1.85 -12.25 -7.21
C MET A 102 -1.02 -12.45 -8.49
N ILE A 103 0.30 -12.26 -8.42
CA ILE A 103 1.21 -12.50 -9.55
C ILE A 103 1.24 -14.00 -9.90
N GLN A 104 1.29 -14.89 -8.91
CA GLN A 104 1.20 -16.34 -9.13
C GLN A 104 -0.12 -16.74 -9.81
N GLU A 105 -1.24 -16.15 -9.39
CA GLU A 105 -2.56 -16.35 -10.02
C GLU A 105 -2.53 -15.92 -11.49
N GLY A 106 -2.00 -14.73 -11.79
CA GLY A 106 -1.89 -14.24 -13.18
C GLY A 106 -0.96 -15.11 -14.05
N ILE A 107 0.12 -15.64 -13.49
CA ILE A 107 1.00 -16.59 -14.18
C ILE A 107 0.24 -17.89 -14.48
N ALA A 108 -0.49 -18.43 -13.51
CA ALA A 108 -1.26 -19.67 -13.68
C ALA A 108 -2.40 -19.52 -14.69
N GLN A 109 -3.00 -18.33 -14.79
CA GLN A 109 -4.03 -17.99 -15.77
C GLN A 109 -3.46 -17.64 -17.15
N GLY A 110 -2.14 -17.44 -17.27
CA GLY A 110 -1.46 -17.07 -18.51
C GLY A 110 -1.56 -15.58 -18.87
N SER A 111 -2.06 -14.73 -17.97
CA SER A 111 -2.13 -13.27 -18.15
C SER A 111 -0.81 -12.56 -17.83
N LEU A 112 0.08 -13.20 -17.06
CA LEU A 112 1.43 -12.72 -16.76
C LEU A 112 2.50 -13.71 -17.25
N ASN A 113 3.68 -13.20 -17.61
CA ASN A 113 4.83 -14.05 -17.91
C ASN A 113 5.34 -14.76 -16.65
N PRO A 114 5.89 -15.99 -16.78
CA PRO A 114 6.49 -16.68 -15.66
C PRO A 114 7.73 -15.93 -15.16
N VAL A 115 7.64 -15.41 -13.94
CA VAL A 115 8.70 -14.70 -13.22
C VAL A 115 8.73 -15.15 -11.75
N ASP A 116 9.78 -14.81 -11.02
CA ASP A 116 9.78 -14.94 -9.55
C ASP A 116 8.73 -13.97 -8.98
N ALA A 117 7.60 -14.53 -8.52
CA ALA A 117 6.47 -13.75 -8.03
C ALA A 117 6.79 -12.96 -6.75
N GLU A 118 7.66 -13.49 -5.89
CA GLU A 118 8.10 -12.79 -4.68
C GLU A 118 8.97 -11.59 -5.04
N LEU A 119 9.89 -11.76 -5.99
CA LEU A 119 10.69 -10.66 -6.51
C LEU A 119 9.82 -9.59 -7.19
N ALA A 120 8.90 -10.01 -8.06
CA ALA A 120 8.00 -9.10 -8.76
C ALA A 120 7.09 -8.33 -7.79
N ALA A 121 6.58 -8.98 -6.74
CA ALA A 121 5.82 -8.32 -5.68
C ALA A 121 6.66 -7.28 -4.93
N ARG A 122 7.92 -7.60 -4.60
CA ARG A 122 8.83 -6.62 -3.97
C ARG A 122 9.08 -5.40 -4.87
N VAL A 123 9.25 -5.60 -6.18
CA VAL A 123 9.42 -4.50 -7.15
C VAL A 123 8.16 -3.64 -7.22
N LEU A 124 6.99 -4.26 -7.33
CA LEU A 124 5.69 -3.57 -7.36
C LEU A 124 5.49 -2.69 -6.11
N VAL A 125 5.69 -3.27 -4.93
CA VAL A 125 5.57 -2.54 -3.66
C VAL A 125 6.60 -1.42 -3.55
N SER A 126 7.82 -1.64 -4.05
CA SER A 126 8.87 -0.61 -4.05
C SER A 126 8.51 0.58 -4.94
N LEU A 127 7.90 0.35 -6.11
CA LEU A 127 7.41 1.41 -6.97
C LEU A 127 6.33 2.24 -6.27
N ALA A 128 5.34 1.58 -5.64
CA ALA A 128 4.28 2.26 -4.90
C ALA A 128 4.82 3.11 -3.74
N LEU A 129 5.77 2.58 -2.94
CA LEU A 129 6.41 3.33 -1.87
C LEU A 129 7.30 4.47 -2.38
N GLY A 130 7.95 4.29 -3.54
CA GLY A 130 8.74 5.34 -4.18
C GLY A 130 7.87 6.52 -4.62
N MET A 131 6.69 6.25 -5.19
CA MET A 131 5.72 7.30 -5.55
C MET A 131 5.15 7.99 -4.31
N LEU A 132 4.84 7.23 -3.26
CA LEU A 132 4.42 7.77 -1.97
C LEU A 132 5.46 8.75 -1.39
N MET A 133 6.75 8.43 -1.49
CA MET A 133 7.81 9.32 -1.03
C MET A 133 7.93 10.57 -1.92
N GLN A 134 7.80 10.43 -3.24
CA GLN A 134 7.84 11.59 -4.12
C GLN A 134 6.65 12.53 -3.89
N SER A 135 5.45 11.98 -3.64
CA SER A 135 4.26 12.78 -3.31
C SER A 135 4.39 13.52 -1.99
N LEU A 136 5.28 13.05 -1.10
CA LEU A 136 5.61 13.77 0.14
C LEU A 136 6.52 14.96 -0.09
N PHE A 137 7.45 14.88 -1.04
CA PHE A 137 8.36 15.97 -1.36
C PHE A 137 7.67 17.07 -2.16
N ASP A 138 6.87 16.69 -3.15
CA ASP A 138 6.12 17.63 -3.98
C ASP A 138 4.75 17.04 -4.38
N PRO A 139 3.70 17.27 -3.57
CA PRO A 139 2.36 16.76 -3.86
C PRO A 139 1.73 17.32 -5.15
N GLN A 140 2.24 18.45 -5.68
CA GLN A 140 1.63 19.18 -6.79
C GLN A 140 2.38 19.02 -8.12
N ILE A 141 3.55 18.36 -8.10
CA ILE A 141 4.39 18.20 -9.30
C ILE A 141 3.69 17.46 -10.45
N THR A 142 2.76 16.55 -10.12
CA THR A 142 2.03 15.73 -11.08
C THR A 142 0.64 15.39 -10.53
N ASN A 143 -0.20 14.81 -11.37
CA ASN A 143 -1.42 14.15 -10.93
C ASN A 143 -1.06 12.72 -10.50
N TRP A 144 -1.10 12.47 -9.19
CA TRP A 144 -0.63 11.19 -8.63
C TRP A 144 -1.49 9.99 -9.02
N GLN A 145 -2.76 10.21 -9.34
CA GLN A 145 -3.65 9.15 -9.83
C GLN A 145 -3.19 8.68 -11.22
N SER A 146 -2.96 9.60 -12.16
CA SER A 146 -2.47 9.25 -13.49
C SER A 146 -1.03 8.72 -13.45
N GLU A 147 -0.15 9.35 -12.67
CA GLU A 147 1.24 8.93 -12.52
C GLU A 147 1.34 7.48 -12.02
N ALA A 148 0.55 7.10 -11.00
CA ALA A 148 0.54 5.75 -10.47
C ALA A 148 0.01 4.73 -11.47
N ARG A 149 -1.07 5.08 -12.19
CA ARG A 149 -1.63 4.24 -13.25
C ARG A 149 -0.63 4.00 -14.37
N GLU A 150 0.01 5.05 -14.87
CA GLU A 150 0.97 4.99 -15.98
C GLU A 150 2.24 4.26 -15.58
N SER A 151 2.82 4.57 -14.41
CA SER A 151 4.00 3.89 -13.87
C SER A 151 3.76 2.40 -13.67
N MET A 152 2.60 2.03 -13.12
CA MET A 152 2.23 0.63 -12.97
C MET A 152 1.98 -0.03 -14.33
N GLY A 153 1.36 0.68 -15.27
CA GLY A 153 1.19 0.22 -16.65
C GLY A 153 2.53 -0.07 -17.33
N LEU A 154 3.54 0.78 -17.16
CA LEU A 154 4.90 0.55 -17.67
C LEU A 154 5.54 -0.69 -17.05
N LEU A 155 5.43 -0.86 -15.73
CA LEU A 155 5.94 -2.03 -15.03
C LEU A 155 5.23 -3.30 -15.51
N MET A 156 3.89 -3.27 -15.58
CA MET A 156 3.09 -4.38 -16.06
C MET A 156 3.40 -4.67 -17.52
N ASN A 157 3.59 -3.70 -18.41
CA ASN A 157 3.99 -3.95 -19.81
C ASN A 157 5.41 -4.52 -19.95
N GLY A 158 6.31 -4.18 -19.03
CA GLY A 158 7.65 -4.78 -18.96
C GLY A 158 7.64 -6.24 -18.48
N ILE A 159 6.66 -6.60 -17.65
CA ILE A 159 6.44 -7.97 -17.14
C ILE A 159 5.45 -8.75 -18.02
N ALA A 160 4.55 -8.07 -18.74
CA ALA A 160 3.47 -8.65 -19.51
C ALA A 160 4.01 -9.25 -20.80
N ARG A 161 3.30 -10.28 -21.27
CA ARG A 161 3.62 -11.03 -22.46
C ARG A 161 3.74 -10.09 -23.67
N ARG A 162 4.90 -10.06 -24.31
CA ARG A 162 4.99 -9.57 -25.70
C ARG A 162 4.41 -10.67 -26.57
N GLU A 163 3.28 -10.42 -27.21
CA GLU A 163 2.95 -11.19 -28.41
C GLU A 163 3.98 -10.81 -29.47
N LEU A 164 4.79 -11.79 -29.90
CA LEU A 164 5.62 -11.71 -31.09
C LEU A 164 4.81 -12.20 -32.28
#